data_AF-A0A733UYZ7-F1
#
_entry.id   AF-A0A733UYZ7-F1
#
_cell.length_a   1.000
_cell.length_b   1.000
_cell.length_c   1.000
_cell.angle_alpha   90.00
_cell.angle_beta   90.00
_cell.angle_gamma   90.00
#
_symmetry.space_group_name_H-M   'P 1'
#
loop_
_entity.id
_entity.type
_entity.pdbx_description
1 polymer ?
#
loop_
_entity_poly.entity_id
_entity_poly.type
_entity_poly.pdbx_seq_one_letter_code
_entity_poly.pdbx_strand_id
1 'polypeptide(L)'
;MKPLVDLDSLKGLPCEDVIAKISHSLSDGSEDADKIQTAMNDALVEALNGKSTFDPSDITDDVIIETMICYLTDSIFLQITMDAGKAWNNAQNAKELQVAENSLHELISATVDNI
;
A
#
# COMPACT_ATOMS: atom_id res chain seq x y z
N MET A 1 -3.48 -13.55 -21.42
CA MET A 1 -2.83 -13.38 -20.10
C MET A 1 -3.89 -13.68 -19.05
N LYS A 2 -3.64 -14.59 -18.11
CA LYS A 2 -4.59 -14.83 -17.01
C LYS A 2 -4.44 -13.66 -16.02
N PRO A 3 -5.51 -12.97 -15.61
CA PRO A 3 -5.39 -11.88 -14.66
C PRO A 3 -4.86 -12.42 -13.32
N LEU A 4 -4.06 -11.61 -12.63
CA LEU A 4 -3.52 -11.91 -11.31
C LEU A 4 -4.65 -12.15 -10.30
N VAL A 5 -5.73 -11.35 -10.40
CA VAL A 5 -6.98 -11.48 -9.64
C VAL A 5 -8.16 -11.28 -10.60
N ASP A 6 -9.16 -12.16 -10.51
CA ASP A 6 -10.45 -11.98 -11.18
C ASP A 6 -11.44 -11.33 -10.22
N LEU A 7 -11.66 -10.01 -10.34
CA LEU A 7 -12.50 -9.25 -9.43
C LEU A 7 -13.97 -9.68 -9.49
N ASP A 8 -14.48 -10.07 -10.66
CA ASP A 8 -15.87 -10.52 -10.81
C ASP A 8 -16.13 -11.79 -9.99
N SER A 9 -15.12 -12.65 -9.86
CA SER A 9 -15.21 -13.87 -9.02
C SER A 9 -15.33 -13.58 -7.51
N LEU A 10 -15.04 -12.34 -7.09
CA LEU A 10 -15.07 -11.90 -5.69
C LEU A 10 -16.37 -11.16 -5.34
N LYS A 11 -17.23 -10.90 -6.32
CA LYS A 11 -18.47 -10.14 -6.14
C LYS A 11 -19.37 -10.78 -5.07
N GLY A 12 -19.87 -9.96 -4.15
CA GLY A 12 -20.79 -10.34 -3.07
C GLY A 12 -20.13 -10.99 -1.85
N LEU A 13 -18.80 -11.19 -1.87
CA LEU A 13 -18.05 -11.61 -0.69
C LEU A 13 -17.91 -10.45 0.33
N PRO A 14 -17.64 -10.75 1.61
CA PRO A 14 -17.32 -9.73 2.61
C PRO A 14 -16.13 -8.88 2.16
N CYS A 15 -16.23 -7.56 2.29
CA CYS A 15 -15.16 -6.64 1.86
C CYS A 15 -13.82 -6.98 2.53
N GLU A 16 -13.81 -7.30 3.82
CA GLU A 16 -12.59 -7.69 4.55
C GLU A 16 -11.88 -8.90 3.92
N ASP A 17 -12.64 -9.92 3.52
CA ASP A 17 -12.10 -11.12 2.86
C ASP A 17 -11.53 -10.80 1.48
N VAL A 18 -12.20 -9.91 0.74
CA VAL A 18 -11.76 -9.47 -0.59
C VAL A 18 -10.49 -8.65 -0.49
N ILE A 19 -10.42 -7.71 0.45
CA ILE A 19 -9.23 -6.89 0.69
C ILE A 19 -8.03 -7.77 1.00
N ALA A 20 -8.18 -8.76 1.89
CA ALA A 20 -7.09 -9.69 2.22
C ALA A 20 -6.63 -10.51 1.00
N LYS A 21 -7.55 -10.93 0.13
CA LYS A 21 -7.22 -11.67 -1.11
C LYS A 21 -6.49 -10.79 -2.12
N ILE A 22 -6.98 -9.57 -2.33
CA ILE A 22 -6.37 -8.62 -3.27
C ILE A 22 -4.98 -8.24 -2.77
N SER A 23 -4.85 -7.83 -1.50
CA SER A 23 -3.56 -7.40 -0.94
C SER A 23 -2.52 -8.52 -0.98
N HIS A 24 -2.90 -9.76 -0.66
CA HIS A 24 -2.01 -10.92 -0.78
C HIS A 24 -1.60 -11.20 -2.23
N SER A 25 -2.54 -11.10 -3.18
CA SER A 25 -2.23 -11.35 -4.59
C SER A 25 -1.31 -10.27 -5.16
N LEU A 26 -1.45 -9.02 -4.71
CA LEU A 26 -0.61 -7.89 -5.12
C LEU A 26 0.80 -7.93 -4.50
N SER A 27 0.95 -8.59 -3.35
CA SER A 27 2.25 -8.74 -2.68
C SER A 27 3.01 -10.02 -3.04
N ASP A 28 2.32 -11.03 -3.61
CA ASP A 28 2.90 -12.33 -3.92
C ASP A 28 4.13 -12.23 -4.84
N GLY A 29 5.20 -12.92 -4.46
CA GLY A 29 6.48 -12.91 -5.18
C GLY A 29 7.39 -11.71 -4.92
N SER A 30 7.00 -10.74 -4.08
CA SER A 30 7.90 -9.64 -3.66
C SER A 30 8.82 -10.05 -2.50
N GLU A 31 10.07 -9.56 -2.51
CA GLU A 31 10.98 -9.70 -1.35
C GLU A 31 10.46 -8.96 -0.10
N ASP A 32 9.64 -7.93 -0.29
CA ASP A 32 8.98 -7.14 0.76
C ASP A 32 7.48 -7.46 0.86
N ALA A 33 7.07 -8.69 0.51
CA ALA A 33 5.67 -9.09 0.45
C ALA A 33 4.86 -8.72 1.70
N ASP A 34 5.41 -8.88 2.91
CA ASP A 34 4.70 -8.55 4.15
C ASP A 34 4.36 -7.06 4.24
N LYS A 35 5.32 -6.18 3.92
CA LYS A 35 5.14 -4.73 4.02
C LYS A 35 4.17 -4.22 2.96
N ILE A 36 4.34 -4.71 1.73
CA ILE A 36 3.45 -4.38 0.61
C ILE A 36 2.04 -4.88 0.92
N GLN A 37 1.89 -6.09 1.47
CA GLN A 37 0.58 -6.63 1.82
C GLN A 37 -0.11 -5.77 2.88
N THR A 38 0.62 -5.33 3.92
CA THR A 38 0.08 -4.41 4.94
C THR A 38 -0.36 -3.09 4.31
N ALA A 39 0.51 -2.44 3.55
CA ALA A 39 0.20 -1.18 2.87
C ALA A 39 -1.02 -1.27 1.94
N MET A 40 -1.09 -2.33 1.15
CA MET A 40 -2.23 -2.57 0.25
C MET A 40 -3.51 -2.88 1.02
N ASN A 41 -3.41 -3.58 2.16
CA ASN A 41 -4.56 -3.82 3.01
C ASN A 41 -5.11 -2.50 3.57
N ASP A 42 -4.24 -1.66 4.13
CA ASP A 42 -4.62 -0.38 4.72
C ASP A 42 -5.26 0.55 3.67
N ALA A 43 -4.65 0.68 2.49
CA ALA A 43 -5.19 1.51 1.40
C ALA A 43 -6.56 1.01 0.93
N LEU A 44 -6.74 -0.30 0.76
CA LEU A 44 -8.01 -0.87 0.32
C LEU A 44 -9.09 -0.81 1.41
N VAL A 45 -8.73 -0.91 2.70
CA VAL A 45 -9.65 -0.70 3.82
C VAL A 45 -10.16 0.74 3.82
N GLU A 46 -9.28 1.72 3.60
CA GLU A 46 -9.66 3.13 3.51
C GLU A 46 -10.57 3.39 2.31
N ALA A 47 -10.17 2.90 1.14
CA ALA A 47 -10.91 3.06 -0.12
C ALA A 47 -12.30 2.40 -0.10
N LEU A 48 -12.42 1.22 0.51
CA LEU A 48 -13.68 0.47 0.59
C LEU A 48 -14.44 0.70 1.91
N ASN A 49 -14.07 1.73 2.67
CA ASN A 49 -14.68 2.02 3.96
C ASN A 49 -16.21 2.17 3.86
N GLY A 50 -16.92 1.57 4.80
CA GLY A 50 -18.39 1.58 4.86
C GLY A 50 -19.07 0.57 3.92
N LYS A 51 -18.32 -0.25 3.17
CA LYS A 51 -18.85 -1.34 2.36
C LYS A 51 -18.78 -2.66 3.15
N SER A 52 -19.91 -3.36 3.25
CA SER A 52 -19.96 -4.69 3.89
C SER A 52 -19.75 -5.83 2.89
N THR A 53 -20.21 -5.65 1.66
CA THR A 53 -20.08 -6.62 0.57
C THR A 53 -19.42 -5.97 -0.62
N PHE A 54 -18.50 -6.69 -1.26
CA PHE A 54 -17.74 -6.19 -2.40
C PHE A 54 -18.55 -6.22 -3.70
N ASP A 55 -18.58 -5.10 -4.42
CA ASP A 55 -18.90 -5.05 -5.85
C ASP A 55 -17.64 -4.65 -6.63
N PRO A 56 -17.27 -5.32 -7.73
CA PRO A 56 -16.17 -4.88 -8.58
C PRO A 56 -16.25 -3.41 -9.02
N SER A 57 -17.48 -2.85 -9.12
CA SER A 57 -17.66 -1.43 -9.41
C SER A 57 -17.18 -0.49 -8.30
N ASP A 58 -16.94 -1.01 -7.09
CA ASP A 58 -16.39 -0.23 -5.97
C ASP A 58 -14.87 0.01 -6.10
N ILE A 59 -14.17 -0.77 -6.94
CA ILE A 59 -12.80 -0.45 -7.36
C ILE A 59 -12.87 0.59 -8.47
N THR A 60 -13.03 1.85 -8.07
CA THR A 60 -13.05 2.99 -8.99
C THR A 60 -11.63 3.38 -9.41
N ASP A 61 -11.53 4.24 -10.42
CA ASP A 61 -10.24 4.81 -10.83
C ASP A 61 -9.55 5.51 -9.65
N ASP A 62 -10.30 6.22 -8.80
CA ASP A 62 -9.76 6.88 -7.60
C ASP A 62 -9.17 5.87 -6.62
N VAL A 63 -9.87 4.75 -6.36
CA VAL A 63 -9.36 3.66 -5.50
C VAL A 63 -8.08 3.06 -6.06
N ILE A 64 -8.00 2.89 -7.38
CA ILE A 64 -6.78 2.38 -8.04
C ILE A 64 -5.64 3.38 -7.90
N ILE A 65 -5.91 4.67 -8.13
CA ILE A 65 -4.91 5.75 -8.02
C ILE A 65 -4.38 5.83 -6.58
N GLU A 66 -5.25 5.87 -5.57
CA GLU A 66 -4.86 5.90 -4.15
C GLU A 66 -4.03 4.67 -3.78
N THR A 67 -4.47 3.47 -4.19
CA THR A 67 -3.73 2.23 -3.94
C THR A 67 -2.34 2.28 -4.59
N MET A 68 -2.22 2.82 -5.81
CA MET A 68 -0.94 2.97 -6.50
C MET A 68 -0.02 4.00 -5.82
N ILE A 69 -0.57 5.12 -5.34
CA ILE A 69 0.19 6.13 -4.60
C ILE A 69 0.76 5.51 -3.33
N CYS A 70 -0.06 4.78 -2.55
CA CYS A 70 0.39 4.08 -1.35
C CYS A 70 1.51 3.07 -1.68
N TYR A 71 1.30 2.22 -2.69
CA TYR A 71 2.28 1.21 -3.11
C TYR A 71 3.63 1.82 -3.46
N LEU A 72 3.63 2.84 -4.31
CA LEU A 72 4.84 3.50 -4.79
C LEU A 72 5.53 4.26 -3.67
N THR A 73 4.77 4.92 -2.80
CA THR A 73 5.30 5.63 -1.63
C THR A 73 6.10 4.68 -0.75
N ASP A 74 5.51 3.55 -0.37
CA ASP A 74 6.14 2.60 0.53
C ASP A 74 7.33 1.89 -0.12
N SER A 75 7.19 1.52 -1.40
CA SER A 75 8.28 0.89 -2.15
C SER A 75 9.50 1.82 -2.27
N ILE A 76 9.29 3.10 -2.56
CA ILE A 76 10.37 4.09 -2.67
C ILE A 76 10.97 4.39 -1.28
N PHE A 77 10.14 4.53 -0.26
CA PHE A 77 10.59 4.73 1.11
C PHE A 77 11.51 3.58 1.57
N LEU A 78 11.09 2.34 1.32
CA LEU A 78 11.89 1.16 1.62
C LEU A 78 13.22 1.15 0.86
N GLN A 79 13.20 1.45 -0.44
CA GLN A 79 14.43 1.51 -1.22
C GLN A 79 15.40 2.57 -0.68
N ILE A 80 14.92 3.78 -0.38
CA ILE A 80 15.74 4.86 0.16
C ILE A 80 16.34 4.48 1.51
N THR A 81 15.53 3.91 2.41
CA THR A 81 16.00 3.52 3.75
C THR A 81 17.00 2.36 3.68
N MET A 82 16.81 1.40 2.78
CA MET A 82 17.78 0.33 2.50
C MET A 82 19.09 0.90 1.95
N ASP A 83 19.04 1.78 0.96
CA ASP A 83 20.22 2.36 0.31
C ASP A 83 21.00 3.29 1.25
N ALA A 84 20.30 4.04 2.11
CA ALA A 84 20.91 4.86 3.14
C ALA A 84 21.57 4.02 4.25
N GLY A 85 21.06 2.82 4.51
CA GLY A 85 21.62 1.86 5.46
C GLY A 85 21.92 2.49 6.82
N LYS A 86 23.17 2.41 7.28
CA LYS A 86 23.58 2.97 8.58
C LYS A 86 23.56 4.51 8.63
N ALA A 87 23.57 5.18 7.48
CA ALA A 87 23.52 6.64 7.43
C ALA A 87 22.10 7.19 7.68
N TRP A 88 21.07 6.37 7.47
CA TRP A 88 19.68 6.68 7.81
C TRP A 88 19.52 6.94 9.31
N ASN A 89 20.14 6.09 10.13
CA ASN A 89 19.88 5.99 11.57
C ASN A 89 20.86 6.82 12.42
N ASN A 90 21.00 8.12 12.10
CA ASN A 90 21.81 9.07 12.88
C ASN A 90 21.01 9.82 13.96
N ALA A 91 19.73 9.47 14.14
CA ALA A 91 18.84 10.07 15.13
C ALA A 91 19.33 9.80 16.56
N GLN A 92 19.22 10.78 17.47
CA GLN A 92 19.69 10.62 18.85
C GLN A 92 18.74 9.75 19.68
N ASN A 93 17.48 9.62 19.26
CA ASN A 93 16.45 8.86 19.94
C ASN A 93 15.35 8.39 18.97
N ALA A 94 14.51 7.45 19.41
CA ALA A 94 13.44 6.86 18.62
C ALA A 94 12.42 7.88 18.09
N LYS A 95 12.18 8.97 18.84
CA LYS A 95 11.22 10.00 18.43
C LYS A 95 11.75 10.80 17.24
N GLU A 96 13.03 11.14 17.22
CA GLU A 96 13.67 11.82 16.09
C GLU A 96 13.69 10.93 14.84
N LEU A 97 13.94 9.62 15.00
CA LEU A 97 13.87 8.67 13.89
C LEU A 97 12.46 8.62 13.31
N GLN A 98 11.44 8.47 14.14
CA GLN A 98 10.05 8.43 13.69
C GLN A 98 9.62 9.72 12.97
N VAL A 99 10.05 10.89 13.46
CA VAL A 99 9.77 12.16 12.77
C VAL A 99 10.44 12.20 11.39
N ALA A 100 11.68 11.74 11.27
CA ALA A 100 12.39 11.67 10.00
C ALA A 100 11.74 10.69 9.02
N GLU A 101 11.32 9.52 9.50
CA GLU A 101 10.59 8.51 8.71
C GLU A 101 9.27 9.06 8.18
N ASN A 102 8.45 9.65 9.05
CA ASN A 102 7.17 10.25 8.64
C ASN A 102 7.39 11.40 7.64
N SER A 103 8.39 12.27 7.88
CA SER A 103 8.65 13.40 6.98
C SER A 103 9.11 12.95 5.59
N LEU A 104 9.93 11.88 5.52
CA LEU A 104 10.33 11.31 4.25
C LEU A 104 9.15 10.64 3.54
N HIS A 105 8.33 9.88 4.28
CA HIS A 105 7.14 9.23 3.74
C HIS A 105 6.16 10.23 3.14
N GLU A 106 5.84 11.31 3.87
CA GLU A 106 4.99 12.41 3.40
C GLU A 106 5.57 13.08 2.14
N LEU A 107 6.89 13.31 2.11
CA LEU A 107 7.56 13.90 0.93
C LEU A 107 7.44 13.00 -0.30
N ILE A 108 7.64 11.69 -0.14
CA ILE A 108 7.52 10.73 -1.23
C ILE A 108 6.07 10.67 -1.71
N SER A 109 5.10 10.56 -0.79
CA SER A 109 3.67 10.52 -1.11
C SER A 109 3.25 11.74 -1.92
N ALA A 110 3.59 12.94 -1.45
CA ALA A 110 3.31 14.17 -2.16
C ALA A 110 4.01 14.23 -3.53
N THR A 111 5.20 13.63 -3.67
CA THR A 111 5.89 13.58 -4.96
C THR A 111 5.20 12.63 -5.94
N VAL A 112 4.77 11.44 -5.47
CA VAL A 112 4.11 10.41 -6.27
C VAL A 112 2.72 10.87 -6.74
N ASP A 113 1.96 11.54 -5.87
CA ASP A 113 0.63 12.09 -6.18
C ASP A 113 0.65 13.17 -7.28
N ASN A 114 1.81 13.77 -7.54
CA ASN A 114 2.00 14.81 -8.56
C ASN A 114 2.49 14.29 -9.93
N ILE A 115 2.57 12.97 -10.14
CA ILE A 115 3.03 12.33 -11.38
C ILE A 115 1.84 12.03 -12.29
#